data_AF-A0A1I7KBP1-F1
#
_entry.id   AF-A0A1I7KBP1-F1
#
_cell.length_a   1.000
_cell.length_b   1.000
_cell.length_c   1.000
_cell.angle_alpha   90.00
_cell.angle_beta   90.00
_cell.angle_gamma   90.00
#
_symmetry.space_group_name_H-M   'P 1'
#
loop_
_entity.id
_entity.type
_entity.pdbx_description
1 polymer ?
#
loop_
_entity_poly.entity_id
_entity_poly.type
_entity_poly.pdbx_seq_one_letter_code
_entity_poly.pdbx_strand_id
1 'polypeptide(L)'
;MASLYSDAHRALQEEFGTTKLAVRLDEDWVHESIQPDEAAFIGSRDMFFLSTVDPDGMPTVSYKGGPTGFVKVLDANTLVFPGFDGNGMFYSMGNIAGQAKVGLLFIDFETPHRIRVQGHATLLRDDALMAEYTEAKYLVKVAVTKIWINCPRYIHKYQKLEQNKYVPRPGRETPLAAWKRLDLAGDVISDEDKARVAREGKLEVSEYEALVARGEA
;
A
#
# COMPACT_ATOMS: atom_id res chain seq x y z
N MET A 1 -25.92 3.84 -4.65
CA MET A 1 -24.81 3.70 -3.70
C MET A 1 -25.29 3.91 -2.27
N ALA A 2 -24.83 3.10 -1.30
CA ALA A 2 -25.04 3.41 0.12
C ALA A 2 -24.15 4.61 0.53
N SER A 3 -24.68 5.57 1.27
CA SER A 3 -23.95 6.76 1.75
C SER A 3 -22.62 6.39 2.44
N LEU A 4 -21.60 7.26 2.35
CA LEU A 4 -20.39 7.14 3.17
C LEU A 4 -20.63 7.47 4.64
N TYR A 5 -21.70 8.22 4.93
CA TYR A 5 -21.94 8.82 6.22
C TYR A 5 -23.01 8.07 7.01
N SER A 6 -22.64 7.58 8.19
CA SER A 6 -23.59 7.14 9.22
C SER A 6 -24.23 8.33 9.95
N ASP A 7 -25.24 8.04 10.79
CA ASP A 7 -25.92 9.05 11.60
C ASP A 7 -24.97 9.88 12.48
N ALA A 8 -23.93 9.24 13.03
CA ALA A 8 -22.90 9.95 13.82
C ALA A 8 -22.13 10.98 12.97
N HIS A 9 -21.86 10.67 11.70
CA HIS A 9 -21.26 11.65 10.79
C HIS A 9 -22.25 12.78 10.48
N ARG A 10 -23.53 12.46 10.29
CA ARG A 10 -24.58 13.45 10.02
C ARG A 10 -24.74 14.42 11.18
N ALA A 11 -24.70 13.93 12.42
CA ALA A 11 -24.76 14.78 13.61
C ALA A 11 -23.62 15.83 13.62
N LEU A 12 -22.38 15.40 13.37
CA LEU A 12 -21.24 16.33 13.27
C LEU A 12 -21.38 17.30 12.08
N GLN A 13 -21.90 16.82 10.95
CA GLN A 13 -22.11 17.67 9.78
C GLN A 13 -23.16 18.75 10.03
N GLU A 14 -24.22 18.42 10.77
CA GLU A 14 -25.21 19.39 11.22
C GLU A 14 -24.61 20.38 12.21
N GLU A 15 -23.90 19.89 13.24
CA GLU A 15 -23.21 20.70 14.25
C GLU A 15 -22.27 21.74 13.62
N PHE A 16 -21.49 21.32 12.62
CA PHE A 16 -20.53 22.20 11.94
C PHE A 16 -21.07 22.84 10.65
N GLY A 17 -22.38 22.73 10.35
CA GLY A 17 -23.02 23.38 9.21
C GLY A 17 -22.55 22.90 7.83
N THR A 18 -22.08 21.66 7.71
CA THR A 18 -21.54 21.05 6.49
C THR A 18 -22.47 20.03 5.83
N THR A 19 -23.72 19.90 6.26
CA THR A 19 -24.70 18.94 5.70
C THR A 19 -24.83 19.03 4.17
N LYS A 20 -24.91 20.24 3.60
CA LYS A 20 -25.00 20.43 2.14
C LYS A 20 -23.77 19.92 1.40
N LEU A 21 -22.57 20.12 1.98
CA LEU A 21 -21.32 19.61 1.43
C LEU A 21 -21.29 18.08 1.48
N ALA A 22 -21.76 17.49 2.57
CA ALA A 22 -21.81 16.04 2.72
C ALA A 22 -22.79 15.37 1.74
N VAL A 23 -23.94 16.00 1.46
CA VAL A 23 -24.85 15.54 0.40
C VAL A 23 -24.16 15.60 -0.96
N ARG A 24 -23.50 16.73 -1.29
CA ARG A 24 -22.73 16.89 -2.53
C ARG A 24 -21.62 15.83 -2.69
N LEU A 25 -20.93 15.50 -1.60
CA LEU A 25 -19.90 14.47 -1.58
C LEU A 25 -20.45 13.09 -1.93
N ASP A 26 -21.57 12.69 -1.30
CA ASP A 26 -22.20 11.39 -1.54
C ASP A 26 -22.80 11.28 -2.95
N GLU A 27 -23.41 12.35 -3.47
CA GLU A 27 -24.14 12.33 -4.74
C GLU A 27 -23.24 12.50 -5.97
N ASP A 28 -22.23 13.38 -5.88
CA ASP A 28 -21.50 13.81 -7.07
C ASP A 28 -20.00 13.44 -7.07
N TRP A 29 -19.36 13.26 -5.91
CA TRP A 29 -17.90 13.07 -5.85
C TRP A 29 -17.48 11.64 -5.53
N VAL A 30 -18.34 10.88 -4.85
CA VAL A 30 -18.09 9.49 -4.48
C VAL A 30 -18.80 8.60 -5.48
N HIS A 31 -18.05 7.68 -6.08
CA HIS A 31 -18.55 6.87 -7.17
C HIS A 31 -17.95 5.45 -7.12
N GLU A 32 -18.57 4.52 -7.85
CA GLU A 32 -18.31 3.07 -7.76
C GLU A 32 -17.33 2.57 -8.83
N SER A 33 -16.91 3.43 -9.77
CA SER A 33 -16.04 3.07 -10.89
C SER A 33 -14.88 4.06 -11.06
N ILE A 34 -13.68 3.53 -11.27
CA ILE A 34 -12.45 4.27 -11.49
C ILE A 34 -12.52 5.01 -12.82
N GLN A 35 -12.40 6.34 -12.79
CA GLN A 35 -12.35 7.16 -13.99
C GLN A 35 -10.95 7.18 -14.63
N PRO A 36 -10.83 7.54 -15.92
CA PRO A 36 -9.54 7.49 -16.63
C PRO A 36 -8.42 8.33 -15.98
N ASP A 37 -8.74 9.51 -15.46
CA ASP A 37 -7.81 10.38 -14.77
C ASP A 37 -7.39 9.82 -13.39
N GLU A 38 -8.31 9.19 -12.68
CA GLU A 38 -8.03 8.47 -11.43
C GLU A 38 -7.14 7.24 -11.67
N ALA A 39 -7.40 6.49 -12.74
CA ALA A 39 -6.58 5.36 -13.15
C ALA A 39 -5.14 5.81 -13.49
N ALA A 40 -5.01 6.92 -14.23
CA ALA A 40 -3.71 7.53 -14.53
C ALA A 40 -3.01 8.00 -13.25
N PHE A 41 -3.74 8.64 -12.33
CA PHE A 41 -3.19 9.06 -11.04
C PHE A 41 -2.69 7.85 -10.23
N ILE A 42 -3.50 6.82 -10.05
CA ILE A 42 -3.13 5.60 -9.31
C ILE A 42 -1.91 4.93 -9.94
N GLY A 43 -1.92 4.75 -11.26
CA GLY A 43 -0.82 4.13 -12.01
C GLY A 43 0.48 4.94 -11.99
N SER A 44 0.43 6.24 -11.68
CA SER A 44 1.64 7.07 -11.54
C SER A 44 2.28 7.01 -10.14
N ARG A 45 1.67 6.31 -9.17
CA ARG A 45 2.22 6.20 -7.81
C ARG A 45 3.22 5.06 -7.70
N ASP A 46 4.21 5.27 -6.84
CA ASP A 46 5.20 4.29 -6.39
C ASP A 46 4.98 3.86 -4.92
N MET A 47 3.98 4.46 -4.26
CA MET A 47 3.55 4.09 -2.92
C MET A 47 2.08 4.40 -2.68
N PHE A 48 1.51 3.74 -1.67
CA PHE A 48 0.20 4.07 -1.10
C PHE A 48 0.10 3.55 0.34
N PHE A 49 -0.93 4.00 1.07
CA PHE A 49 -1.27 3.43 2.38
C PHE A 49 -2.42 2.44 2.24
N LEU A 50 -2.22 1.23 2.74
CA LEU A 50 -3.23 0.19 2.81
C LEU A 50 -3.76 0.08 4.23
N SER A 51 -5.06 0.25 4.38
CA SER A 51 -5.79 -0.14 5.58
C SER A 51 -6.49 -1.48 5.38
N THR A 52 -6.38 -2.34 6.40
CA THR A 52 -7.10 -3.62 6.49
C THR A 52 -7.77 -3.73 7.85
N VAL A 53 -8.74 -4.62 8.01
CA VAL A 53 -9.45 -4.82 9.27
C VAL A 53 -9.04 -6.16 9.87
N ASP A 54 -8.61 -6.16 11.12
CA ASP A 54 -8.26 -7.39 11.83
C ASP A 54 -9.52 -8.16 12.31
N PRO A 55 -9.38 -9.36 12.89
CA PRO A 55 -10.53 -10.15 13.36
C PRO A 55 -11.38 -9.47 14.44
N ASP A 56 -10.81 -8.56 15.22
CA ASP A 56 -11.50 -7.82 16.28
C ASP A 56 -12.19 -6.55 15.75
N GLY A 57 -12.10 -6.29 14.45
CA GLY A 57 -12.70 -5.12 13.81
C GLY A 57 -11.82 -3.86 13.90
N MET A 58 -10.57 -3.97 14.36
CA MET A 58 -9.67 -2.83 14.45
C MET A 58 -9.09 -2.49 13.08
N PRO A 59 -9.09 -1.20 12.69
CA PRO A 59 -8.40 -0.76 11.49
C PRO A 59 -6.88 -0.81 11.71
N THR A 60 -6.19 -1.40 10.76
CA THR A 60 -4.72 -1.42 10.69
C THR A 60 -4.29 -0.57 9.50
N VAL A 61 -3.05 -0.10 9.49
CA VAL A 61 -2.49 0.66 8.37
C VAL A 61 -1.07 0.22 8.07
N SER A 62 -0.73 0.17 6.78
CA SER A 62 0.61 -0.16 6.31
C SER A 62 0.98 0.67 5.10
N TYR A 63 2.26 1.04 5.00
CA TYR A 63 2.83 1.57 3.77
C TYR A 63 3.07 0.42 2.79
N LYS A 64 2.71 0.62 1.52
CA LYS A 64 3.04 -0.27 0.40
C LYS A 64 3.82 0.55 -0.61
N GLY A 65 5.01 0.08 -0.95
CA GLY A 65 5.88 0.70 -1.95
C GLY A 65 6.29 -0.29 -3.03
N GLY A 66 6.60 0.22 -4.22
CA GLY A 66 7.02 -0.56 -5.37
C GLY A 66 7.59 0.32 -6.48
N PRO A 67 7.88 -0.24 -7.67
CA PRO A 67 8.22 0.60 -8.82
C PRO A 67 7.03 1.51 -9.17
N THR A 68 7.27 2.66 -9.79
CA THR A 68 6.18 3.48 -10.34
C THR A 68 5.30 2.63 -11.27
N GLY A 69 3.98 2.63 -11.03
CA GLY A 69 3.04 1.78 -11.78
C GLY A 69 2.92 0.34 -11.28
N PHE A 70 3.42 0.03 -10.08
CA PHE A 70 3.21 -1.29 -9.47
C PHE A 70 1.74 -1.57 -9.14
N VAL A 71 0.92 -0.52 -8.96
CA VAL A 71 -0.53 -0.66 -8.87
C VAL A 71 -1.10 -0.49 -10.27
N LYS A 72 -1.79 -1.52 -10.77
CA LYS A 72 -2.44 -1.50 -12.08
C LYS A 72 -3.94 -1.42 -11.91
N VAL A 73 -4.58 -0.58 -12.73
CA VAL A 73 -6.02 -0.56 -12.91
C VAL A 73 -6.33 -1.49 -14.07
N LEU A 74 -6.98 -2.62 -13.80
CA LEU A 74 -7.27 -3.63 -14.81
C LEU A 74 -8.51 -3.24 -15.63
N ASP A 75 -9.49 -2.63 -14.95
CA ASP A 75 -10.73 -2.13 -15.52
C ASP A 75 -11.33 -1.06 -14.58
N ALA A 76 -12.52 -0.55 -14.93
CA ALA A 76 -13.22 0.48 -14.18
C ALA A 76 -13.57 0.08 -12.73
N ASN A 77 -13.42 -1.17 -12.29
CA ASN A 77 -13.79 -1.59 -10.94
C ASN A 77 -12.70 -2.44 -10.27
N THR A 78 -11.53 -2.61 -10.89
CA THR A 78 -10.52 -3.56 -10.43
C THR A 78 -9.12 -2.94 -10.39
N LEU A 79 -8.51 -2.97 -9.20
CA LEU A 79 -7.10 -2.67 -9.00
C LEU A 79 -6.33 -3.96 -8.68
N VAL A 80 -5.06 -4.02 -9.05
CA VAL A 80 -4.15 -5.08 -8.62
C VAL A 80 -2.79 -4.50 -8.21
N PHE A 81 -2.20 -5.06 -7.16
CA PHE A 81 -0.85 -4.72 -6.73
C PHE A 81 -0.10 -5.94 -6.20
N PRO A 82 1.24 -6.00 -6.33
CA PRO A 82 2.04 -7.12 -5.87
C PRO A 82 2.33 -7.05 -4.36
N GLY A 83 2.55 -8.21 -3.75
CA GLY A 83 3.25 -8.36 -2.47
C GLY A 83 4.67 -8.87 -2.71
N PHE A 84 5.66 -8.11 -2.27
CA PHE A 84 7.08 -8.48 -2.32
C PHE A 84 7.54 -9.15 -1.02
N ASP A 85 8.81 -9.52 -0.95
CA ASP A 85 9.42 -9.93 0.33
C ASP A 85 9.33 -8.78 1.35
N GLY A 86 8.94 -9.11 2.58
CA GLY A 86 8.61 -8.12 3.60
C GLY A 86 9.05 -8.57 4.99
N ASN A 87 8.46 -7.97 6.02
CA ASN A 87 8.82 -8.20 7.42
C ASN A 87 8.33 -9.56 8.01
N GLY A 88 7.78 -10.45 7.19
CA GLY A 88 7.31 -11.76 7.62
C GLY A 88 6.01 -11.78 8.44
N MET A 89 5.43 -10.64 8.84
CA MET A 89 4.22 -10.64 9.66
C MET A 89 2.97 -11.13 8.91
N PHE A 90 2.94 -10.95 7.58
CA PHE A 90 1.76 -11.18 6.72
C PHE A 90 0.47 -10.53 7.23
N TYR A 91 0.56 -9.53 8.11
CA TYR A 91 -0.58 -9.06 8.89
C TYR A 91 -1.72 -8.54 8.02
N SER A 92 -1.43 -7.67 7.06
CA SER A 92 -2.44 -7.21 6.08
C SER A 92 -3.00 -8.35 5.25
N MET A 93 -2.21 -9.37 4.92
CA MET A 93 -2.65 -10.47 4.04
C MET A 93 -3.52 -11.48 4.79
N GLY A 94 -3.20 -11.76 6.05
CA GLY A 94 -4.06 -12.52 6.95
C GLY A 94 -5.41 -11.83 7.16
N ASN A 95 -5.39 -10.51 7.39
CA ASN A 95 -6.59 -9.69 7.49
C ASN A 95 -7.43 -9.72 6.20
N ILE A 96 -6.79 -9.60 5.04
CA ILE A 96 -7.48 -9.72 3.74
C ILE A 96 -8.11 -11.10 3.56
N ALA A 97 -7.39 -12.17 3.91
CA ALA A 97 -7.92 -13.53 3.79
C ALA A 97 -9.12 -13.79 4.71
N GLY A 98 -9.19 -13.14 5.88
CA GLY A 98 -10.29 -13.29 6.84
C GLY A 98 -11.47 -12.35 6.62
N GLN A 99 -11.22 -11.06 6.31
CA GLN A 99 -12.25 -10.01 6.29
C GLN A 99 -12.46 -9.38 4.91
N ALA A 100 -11.50 -9.49 4.00
CA ALA A 100 -11.45 -8.90 2.66
C ALA A 100 -11.63 -7.38 2.56
N LYS A 101 -12.03 -6.66 3.61
CA LYS A 101 -12.26 -5.21 3.56
C LYS A 101 -10.95 -4.44 3.57
N VAL A 102 -10.78 -3.58 2.57
CA VAL A 102 -9.59 -2.72 2.43
C VAL A 102 -9.95 -1.27 2.17
N GLY A 103 -9.12 -0.37 2.69
CA GLY A 103 -9.07 1.03 2.31
C GLY A 103 -7.69 1.36 1.74
N LEU A 104 -7.61 2.10 0.65
CA LEU A 104 -6.36 2.54 0.06
C LEU A 104 -6.35 4.07 0.02
N LEU A 105 -5.20 4.67 0.31
CA LEU A 105 -4.96 6.10 0.22
C LEU A 105 -3.73 6.35 -0.64
N PHE A 106 -3.96 6.91 -1.82
CA PHE A 106 -2.94 7.36 -2.75
C PHE A 106 -2.73 8.86 -2.57
N ILE A 107 -1.47 9.28 -2.48
CA ILE A 107 -1.10 10.69 -2.29
C ILE A 107 0.03 11.04 -3.25
N ASP A 108 -0.08 12.20 -3.88
CA ASP A 108 1.05 12.90 -4.50
C ASP A 108 1.49 14.03 -3.57
N PHE A 109 2.76 14.00 -3.16
CA PHE A 109 3.36 15.01 -2.29
C PHE A 109 4.04 16.14 -3.07
N GLU A 110 4.40 15.94 -4.34
CA GLU A 110 5.06 16.96 -5.16
C GLU A 110 4.03 17.92 -5.75
N THR A 111 2.93 17.35 -6.25
CA THR A 111 1.72 18.05 -6.69
C THR A 111 0.57 17.60 -5.80
N PRO A 112 0.36 18.24 -4.63
CA PRO A 112 -0.63 17.85 -3.63
C PRO A 112 -1.96 17.39 -4.24
N HIS A 113 -2.22 16.09 -4.15
CA HIS A 113 -3.44 15.45 -4.62
C HIS A 113 -3.62 14.12 -3.89
N ARG A 114 -4.87 13.65 -3.75
CA ARG A 114 -5.15 12.36 -3.12
C ARG A 114 -6.40 11.69 -3.66
N ILE A 115 -6.33 10.38 -3.77
CA ILE A 115 -7.44 9.49 -4.09
C ILE A 115 -7.60 8.48 -2.96
N ARG A 116 -8.85 8.29 -2.52
CA ARG A 116 -9.23 7.23 -1.59
C ARG A 116 -10.01 6.16 -2.34
N VAL A 117 -9.72 4.92 -1.99
CA VAL A 117 -10.41 3.76 -2.53
C VAL A 117 -10.86 2.88 -1.36
N GLN A 118 -12.07 2.35 -1.43
CA GLN A 118 -12.53 1.26 -0.60
C GLN A 118 -12.87 0.08 -1.50
N GLY A 119 -12.69 -1.13 -0.98
CA GLY A 119 -12.98 -2.32 -1.76
C GLY A 119 -12.88 -3.62 -0.99
N HIS A 120 -13.08 -4.71 -1.74
CA HIS A 120 -12.86 -6.07 -1.27
C HIS A 120 -11.62 -6.65 -1.96
N ALA A 121 -10.65 -7.06 -1.16
CA ALA A 121 -9.39 -7.61 -1.63
C ALA A 121 -9.41 -9.14 -1.62
N THR A 122 -8.71 -9.72 -2.59
CA THR A 122 -8.45 -11.15 -2.71
C THR A 122 -6.98 -11.37 -2.99
N LEU A 123 -6.39 -12.38 -2.35
CA LEU A 123 -5.03 -12.81 -2.64
C LEU A 123 -5.04 -13.72 -3.86
N LEU A 124 -4.20 -13.43 -4.84
CA LEU A 124 -3.99 -14.26 -6.01
C LEU A 124 -2.60 -14.91 -5.90
N ARG A 125 -2.59 -16.24 -6.05
CA ARG A 125 -1.39 -17.06 -6.18
C ARG A 125 -1.49 -17.75 -7.54
N ASP A 126 -0.38 -17.85 -8.25
CA ASP A 126 -0.31 -18.53 -9.56
C ASP A 126 -1.18 -17.90 -10.67
N ASP A 127 -1.38 -16.59 -10.62
CA ASP A 127 -2.07 -15.82 -11.67
C ASP A 127 -1.11 -15.42 -12.80
N ALA A 128 -1.58 -15.39 -14.04
CA ALA A 128 -0.76 -15.00 -15.20
C ALA A 128 -0.17 -13.57 -15.07
N LEU A 129 -0.88 -12.66 -14.39
CA LEU A 129 -0.42 -11.30 -14.12
C LEU A 129 0.85 -11.26 -13.25
N MET A 130 1.17 -12.33 -12.52
CA MET A 130 2.41 -12.44 -11.74
C MET A 130 3.65 -12.24 -12.61
N ALA A 131 3.60 -12.68 -13.88
CA ALA A 131 4.71 -12.52 -14.82
C ALA A 131 5.06 -11.06 -15.10
N GLU A 132 4.13 -10.13 -14.84
CA GLU A 132 4.33 -8.70 -15.03
C GLU A 132 4.98 -8.01 -13.82
N TYR A 133 5.24 -8.74 -12.74
CA TYR A 133 5.77 -8.21 -11.48
C TYR A 133 7.05 -8.95 -11.05
N THR A 134 8.19 -8.29 -11.20
CA THR A 134 9.49 -8.82 -10.76
C THR A 134 9.48 -9.12 -9.27
N GLU A 135 9.84 -10.36 -8.90
CA GLU A 135 9.96 -10.85 -7.52
C GLU A 135 8.67 -10.78 -6.67
N ALA A 136 7.49 -10.61 -7.28
CA ALA A 136 6.24 -10.71 -6.55
C ALA A 136 6.04 -12.13 -6.00
N LYS A 137 5.64 -12.24 -4.73
CA LYS A 137 5.28 -13.52 -4.08
C LYS A 137 3.80 -13.85 -4.24
N TYR A 138 2.97 -12.85 -4.45
CA TYR A 138 1.52 -12.94 -4.68
C TYR A 138 1.01 -11.59 -5.19
N LEU A 139 -0.21 -11.57 -5.73
CA LEU A 139 -0.93 -10.32 -6.03
C LEU A 139 -2.09 -10.12 -5.07
N VAL A 140 -2.50 -8.87 -4.90
CA VAL A 140 -3.73 -8.49 -4.23
C VAL A 140 -4.62 -7.82 -5.27
N LYS A 141 -5.74 -8.47 -5.58
CA LYS A 141 -6.78 -7.89 -6.45
C LYS A 141 -7.86 -7.25 -5.58
N VAL A 142 -8.18 -6.00 -5.85
CA VAL A 142 -9.19 -5.22 -5.14
C VAL A 142 -10.35 -4.94 -6.09
N ALA A 143 -11.52 -5.49 -5.75
CA ALA A 143 -12.78 -5.06 -6.32
C ALA A 143 -13.20 -3.76 -5.64
N VAL A 144 -13.13 -2.65 -6.37
CA VAL A 144 -13.45 -1.30 -5.89
C VAL A 144 -14.94 -1.19 -5.64
N THR A 145 -15.29 -0.68 -4.45
CA THR A 145 -16.67 -0.37 -4.07
C THR A 145 -16.93 1.12 -3.99
N LYS A 146 -15.93 1.91 -3.63
CA LYS A 146 -16.01 3.38 -3.61
C LYS A 146 -14.67 3.99 -3.95
N ILE A 147 -14.69 5.05 -4.73
CA ILE A 147 -13.54 5.90 -5.03
C ILE A 147 -13.97 7.36 -4.95
N TRP A 148 -13.09 8.19 -4.40
CA TRP A 148 -13.31 9.64 -4.37
C TRP A 148 -12.00 10.41 -4.17
N ILE A 149 -12.00 11.64 -4.68
CA ILE A 149 -10.95 12.62 -4.47
C ILE A 149 -11.31 13.48 -3.25
N ASN A 150 -10.32 13.80 -2.41
CA ASN A 150 -10.47 14.82 -1.39
C ASN A 150 -9.56 16.03 -1.68
N CYS A 151 -9.99 17.21 -1.24
CA CYS A 151 -9.24 18.47 -1.37
C CYS A 151 -7.76 18.29 -0.97
N PRO A 152 -6.78 18.88 -1.68
CA PRO A 152 -5.37 18.69 -1.38
C PRO A 152 -4.86 19.45 -0.15
N ARG A 153 -5.73 20.24 0.50
CA ARG A 153 -5.40 21.02 1.69
C ARG A 153 -4.73 20.13 2.76
N TYR A 154 -3.67 20.68 3.36
CA TYR A 154 -2.82 20.08 4.39
C TYR A 154 -1.86 18.97 3.93
N ILE A 155 -1.87 18.56 2.66
CA ILE A 155 -0.82 17.68 2.13
C ILE A 155 0.48 18.50 2.05
N HIS A 156 1.48 18.09 2.83
CA HIS A 156 2.79 18.74 2.81
C HIS A 156 3.51 18.44 1.50
N LYS A 157 4.30 19.40 1.03
CA LYS A 157 5.13 19.19 -0.14
C LYS A 157 6.41 18.44 0.26
N TYR A 158 6.61 17.28 -0.34
CA TYR A 158 7.86 16.53 -0.26
C TYR A 158 8.34 16.22 -1.66
N GLN A 159 9.65 16.20 -1.83
CA GLN A 159 10.30 15.77 -3.07
C GLN A 159 10.86 14.37 -2.85
N LYS A 160 10.63 13.46 -3.82
CA LYS A 160 11.27 12.15 -3.79
C LYS A 160 12.76 12.33 -4.10
N LEU A 161 13.62 11.90 -3.19
CA LEU A 161 15.08 11.95 -3.39
C LEU A 161 15.54 10.85 -4.34
N GLU A 162 15.11 9.62 -4.11
CA GLU A 162 15.46 8.46 -4.94
C GLU A 162 14.45 7.32 -4.78
N GLN A 163 14.55 6.33 -5.68
CA GLN A 163 13.81 5.07 -5.55
C GLN A 163 14.50 4.17 -4.53
N ASN A 164 13.76 3.65 -3.55
CA ASN A 164 14.32 2.76 -2.54
C ASN A 164 15.01 1.53 -3.18
N LYS A 165 16.19 1.17 -2.66
CA LYS A 165 17.02 0.07 -3.17
C LYS A 165 16.37 -1.32 -3.08
N TYR A 166 15.38 -1.48 -2.20
CA TYR A 166 14.63 -2.73 -2.02
C TYR A 166 13.44 -2.88 -2.98
N VAL A 167 13.18 -1.90 -3.84
CA VAL A 167 12.18 -2.03 -4.89
C VAL A 167 12.73 -2.97 -5.98
N PRO A 168 12.06 -4.11 -6.27
CA PRO A 168 12.56 -5.08 -7.25
C PRO A 168 12.69 -4.50 -8.65
N ARG A 169 13.72 -4.96 -9.39
CA ARG A 169 14.01 -4.49 -10.76
C ARG A 169 14.38 -5.66 -11.67
N PRO A 170 13.90 -5.70 -12.92
CA PRO A 170 14.31 -6.72 -13.88
C PRO A 170 15.84 -6.77 -14.03
N GLY A 171 16.41 -7.98 -13.99
CA GLY A 171 17.85 -8.20 -14.21
C GLY A 171 18.76 -7.81 -13.03
N ARG A 172 18.20 -7.47 -11.86
CA ARG A 172 18.97 -7.15 -10.65
C ARG A 172 18.34 -7.83 -9.44
N GLU A 173 19.10 -8.67 -8.74
CA GLU A 173 18.68 -9.26 -7.46
C GLU A 173 18.46 -8.16 -6.42
N THR A 174 17.29 -8.16 -5.78
CA THR A 174 16.98 -7.22 -4.69
C THR A 174 17.93 -7.46 -3.50
N PRO A 175 18.58 -6.42 -2.94
CA PRO A 175 19.46 -6.57 -1.78
C PRO A 175 18.75 -7.19 -0.58
N LEU A 176 19.47 -7.96 0.22
CA LEU A 176 18.93 -8.54 1.44
C LEU A 176 18.65 -7.41 2.46
N ALA A 177 17.50 -7.45 3.12
CA ALA A 177 17.19 -6.49 4.19
C ALA A 177 18.28 -6.55 5.28
N ALA A 178 18.86 -5.40 5.63
CA ALA A 178 20.07 -5.36 6.46
C ALA A 178 19.91 -6.07 7.82
N TRP A 179 18.72 -6.01 8.44
CA TRP A 179 18.44 -6.67 9.71
C TRP A 179 18.58 -8.19 9.65
N LYS A 180 18.37 -8.82 8.48
CA LYS A 180 18.54 -10.28 8.30
C LYS A 180 20.01 -10.71 8.41
N ARG A 181 20.96 -9.78 8.29
CA ARG A 181 22.40 -10.04 8.39
C ARG A 181 22.93 -9.93 9.83
N LEU A 182 22.08 -9.54 10.79
CA LEU A 182 22.43 -9.51 12.20
C LEU A 182 22.48 -10.92 12.79
N ASP A 183 23.45 -11.19 13.66
CA ASP A 183 23.56 -12.51 14.33
C ASP A 183 22.31 -12.89 15.12
N LEU A 184 21.66 -11.90 15.74
CA LEU A 184 20.41 -12.07 16.48
C LEU A 184 19.21 -12.49 15.63
N ALA A 185 19.31 -12.43 14.30
CA ALA A 185 18.26 -12.84 13.38
C ALA A 185 18.51 -14.23 12.77
N GLY A 186 19.68 -14.84 13.00
CA GLY A 186 20.13 -16.02 12.26
C GLY A 186 19.25 -17.28 12.43
N ASP A 187 18.57 -17.41 13.56
CA ASP A 187 17.66 -18.51 13.88
C ASP A 187 16.23 -18.32 13.33
N VAL A 188 15.84 -17.08 13.04
CA VAL A 188 14.46 -16.73 12.61
C VAL A 188 14.32 -16.46 11.11
N ILE A 189 15.42 -16.30 10.37
CA ILE A 189 15.39 -16.12 8.92
C ILE A 189 15.28 -17.45 8.16
N SER A 190 14.77 -17.39 6.93
CA SER A 190 14.62 -18.55 6.05
C SER A 190 15.96 -19.16 5.66
N ASP A 191 15.99 -20.43 5.25
CA ASP A 191 17.23 -21.07 4.78
C ASP A 191 17.77 -20.42 3.50
N GLU A 192 16.89 -19.90 2.64
CA GLU A 192 17.26 -19.07 1.49
C GLU A 192 18.00 -17.80 1.95
N ASP A 193 17.44 -17.08 2.92
CA ASP A 193 18.09 -15.89 3.49
C ASP A 193 19.41 -16.23 4.19
N LYS A 194 19.52 -17.37 4.90
CA LYS A 194 20.80 -17.83 5.49
C LYS A 194 21.86 -18.05 4.42
N ALA A 195 21.50 -18.67 3.30
CA ALA A 195 22.40 -18.85 2.17
C ALA A 195 22.84 -17.51 1.56
N ARG A 196 21.96 -16.51 1.54
CA ARG A 196 22.32 -15.14 1.16
C ARG A 196 23.27 -14.48 2.14
N VAL A 197 23.00 -14.57 3.45
CA VAL A 197 23.90 -14.04 4.50
C VAL A 197 25.29 -14.65 4.39
N ALA A 198 25.40 -15.95 4.06
CA ALA A 198 26.69 -16.60 3.84
C ALA A 198 27.48 -16.02 2.65
N ARG A 199 26.80 -15.47 1.63
CA ARG A 199 27.43 -14.80 0.47
C ARG A 199 27.70 -13.32 0.70
N GLU A 200 26.75 -12.62 1.32
CA GLU A 200 26.76 -11.16 1.51
C GLU A 200 27.47 -10.71 2.80
N GLY A 201 27.74 -11.64 3.71
CA GLY A 201 28.39 -11.40 5.00
C GLY A 201 27.40 -10.97 6.10
N LYS A 202 27.83 -11.13 7.35
CA LYS A 202 27.09 -10.64 8.52
C LYS A 202 27.24 -9.13 8.70
N LEU A 203 26.45 -8.56 9.60
CA LEU A 203 26.49 -7.15 9.96
C LEU A 203 26.49 -7.04 11.49
N GLU A 204 27.38 -6.21 12.05
CA GLU A 204 27.35 -5.88 13.47
C GLU A 204 26.16 -4.97 13.79
N VAL A 205 25.67 -5.02 15.03
CA VAL A 205 24.52 -4.20 15.46
C VAL A 205 24.80 -2.70 15.27
N SER A 206 26.02 -2.26 15.59
CA SER A 206 26.43 -0.85 15.43
C SER A 206 26.46 -0.40 13.96
N GLU A 207 26.83 -1.29 13.03
CA GLU A 207 26.81 -1.01 11.59
C GLU A 207 25.36 -0.87 11.09
N TYR A 208 24.46 -1.73 11.56
CA TYR A 208 23.04 -1.63 11.28
C TYR A 208 22.42 -0.34 11.81
N GLU A 209 22.68 0.02 13.06
CA GLU A 209 22.21 1.28 13.65
C GLU A 209 22.72 2.50 12.87
N ALA A 210 23.97 2.46 12.40
CA ALA A 210 24.53 3.51 11.55
C ALA A 210 23.82 3.60 10.19
N LEU A 211 23.45 2.46 9.58
CA LEU A 211 22.63 2.44 8.36
C LEU A 211 21.24 3.03 8.61
N VAL A 212 20.58 2.66 9.72
CA VAL A 212 19.24 3.18 10.09
C VAL A 212 19.31 4.70 10.28
N ALA A 213 20.32 5.20 10.99
CA ALA A 213 20.49 6.63 11.25
C ALA A 213 20.67 7.46 9.97
N ARG A 214 21.22 6.85 8.90
CA ARG A 214 21.37 7.49 7.58
C ARG A 214 20.21 7.23 6.62
N GLY A 215 19.23 6.40 7.00
CA GLY A 215 18.14 5.98 6.10
C GLY A 215 18.58 4.98 5.03
N GLU A 216 19.69 4.27 5.26
CA GLU A 216 20.30 3.32 4.35
C GLU A 216 20.02 1.86 4.71
N ALA A 217 19.32 1.60 5.83
CA ALA A 217 18.97 0.25 6.30
C ALA A 217 17.87 -0.40 5.46
#